data_AF-R7V1H5-F1
#
_entry.id   AF-R7V1H5-F1
#
_cell.length_a   1.000
_cell.length_b   1.000
_cell.length_c   1.000
_cell.angle_alpha   90.00
_cell.angle_beta   90.00
_cell.angle_gamma   90.00
#
_symmetry.space_group_name_H-M   'P 1'
#
loop_
_entity.id
_entity.type
_entity.pdbx_description
1 polymer ?
#
loop_
_entity_poly.entity_id
_entity_poly.type
_entity_poly.pdbx_seq_one_letter_code
_entity_poly.pdbx_strand_id
1 'polypeptide(L)'
;MKEFVLVLAVVGRVITSCRASCETGSFGEGCGFPCRCNNGQCDPETGSCADSRCLLGSPRPPNDPDLYNWRGSACQIGNVAYGKHTDQIGAWKGMKSNRGVDGHLDTQLTTRHNPVSEYCAHPEAERNQKAWFYVDLGWMHQIYNVTTYNTFDVHGSERMQEFAIGVGNTSVVSDHRQCGYHGDIVASGGSVTLDCPEVGRFVSFSRRRGKEPEFATICEFVVIGRPFTRRACEEGSFGVNCTGHCTGCKDHKCSAVDGRCSDGCQLWFRGEFCTEERDPTLRGLSPSANHINGSTIVIEWTQDQEIPAGLSQYYGYTLTYTDESGDVIFGPSVAHNPQIETQSQIVSDLLPCFEYHFYIQPYRLVDDVRKYDLEARAIALMESKARKWKLIAELVACISGAIIVVLDVTSGRWIDTYTHKTADSIEESQRLETLEFPDEQISEENSIPQ
;
A
#
# COMPACT_ATOMS: atom_id res chain seq x y z
N MET A 1 -68.82 -0.14 33.27
CA MET A 1 -67.48 -0.55 33.74
C MET A 1 -66.64 -0.68 32.47
N LYS A 2 -65.86 0.38 32.15
CA LYS A 2 -64.47 0.66 32.60
C LYS A 2 -63.45 -0.14 31.80
N GLU A 3 -62.50 0.56 31.19
CA GLU A 3 -61.51 -0.01 30.29
C GLU A 3 -60.47 -0.87 31.02
N PHE A 4 -59.77 -1.72 30.26
CA PHE A 4 -58.33 -1.96 30.44
C PHE A 4 -57.72 -2.39 29.10
N VAL A 5 -57.31 -1.40 28.28
CA VAL A 5 -56.43 -1.66 27.14
C VAL A 5 -55.00 -1.76 27.68
N LEU A 6 -54.46 -2.98 27.77
CA LEU A 6 -53.09 -3.21 28.22
C LEU A 6 -52.11 -2.81 27.10
N VAL A 7 -51.77 -1.53 27.04
CA VAL A 7 -50.69 -1.04 26.18
C VAL A 7 -49.37 -1.58 26.72
N LEU A 8 -48.90 -2.68 26.11
CA LEU A 8 -47.54 -3.18 26.30
C LEU A 8 -46.55 -2.20 25.64
N ALA A 9 -46.27 -1.12 26.37
CA ALA A 9 -45.11 -0.28 26.12
C ALA A 9 -43.85 -1.12 26.31
N VAL A 10 -43.38 -1.71 25.21
CA VAL A 10 -42.04 -2.27 25.12
C VAL A 10 -41.08 -1.10 25.28
N VAL A 11 -40.68 -0.82 26.52
CA VAL A 11 -39.57 0.06 26.84
C VAL A 11 -38.35 -0.63 26.27
N GLY A 12 -38.03 -0.28 25.02
CA GLY A 12 -36.77 -0.61 24.38
C GLY A 12 -35.67 0.02 25.20
N ARG A 13 -35.17 -0.73 26.20
CA ARG A 13 -33.82 -0.55 26.70
C ARG A 13 -32.92 -0.78 25.50
N VAL A 14 -32.57 0.31 24.83
CA VAL A 14 -31.28 0.42 24.17
C VAL A 14 -30.29 0.10 25.27
N ILE A 15 -29.85 -1.16 25.30
CA ILE A 15 -28.63 -1.52 26.00
C ILE A 15 -27.55 -0.88 25.14
N THR A 16 -27.26 0.39 25.43
CA THR A 16 -25.97 0.99 25.14
C THR A 16 -24.97 0.13 25.88
N SER A 17 -24.53 -0.94 25.20
CA SER A 17 -23.40 -1.72 25.64
C SER A 17 -22.26 -0.74 25.76
N CYS A 18 -21.83 -0.49 27.00
CA CYS A 18 -20.59 0.21 27.23
C CYS A 18 -19.48 -0.71 26.72
N ARG A 19 -19.19 -0.64 25.42
CA ARG A 19 -17.84 -0.85 24.91
C ARG A 19 -16.98 0.16 25.64
N ALA A 20 -16.47 -0.26 26.80
CA ALA A 20 -15.41 0.44 27.48
C ALA A 20 -14.26 0.50 26.49
N SER A 21 -13.95 1.70 25.99
CA SER A 21 -12.80 1.88 25.11
C SER A 21 -11.58 1.35 25.85
N CYS A 22 -10.88 0.41 25.24
CA CYS A 22 -9.73 -0.21 25.87
C CYS A 22 -8.66 0.82 26.17
N GLU A 23 -7.94 0.62 27.27
CA GLU A 23 -6.82 1.49 27.64
C GLU A 23 -5.70 1.37 26.60
N THR A 24 -5.03 2.49 26.31
CA THR A 24 -3.97 2.59 25.30
C THR A 24 -2.94 1.48 25.46
N GLY A 25 -2.86 0.59 24.46
CA GLY A 25 -2.03 -0.62 24.53
C GLY A 25 -2.81 -1.94 24.64
N SER A 26 -4.16 -1.91 24.61
CA SER A 26 -5.03 -3.10 24.60
C SER A 26 -6.22 -2.95 23.63
N PHE A 27 -6.80 -4.07 23.19
CA PHE A 27 -7.97 -4.08 22.29
C PHE A 27 -8.86 -5.32 22.46
N GLY A 28 -10.03 -5.29 21.82
CA GLY A 28 -10.95 -6.43 21.67
C GLY A 28 -11.91 -6.63 22.86
N GLU A 29 -12.69 -7.72 22.82
CA GLU A 29 -13.69 -7.99 23.87
C GLU A 29 -13.02 -8.20 25.24
N GLY A 30 -13.38 -7.37 26.21
CA GLY A 30 -12.76 -7.36 27.53
C GLY A 30 -11.30 -6.86 27.56
N CYS A 31 -10.82 -6.26 26.47
CA CYS A 31 -9.46 -5.71 26.35
C CYS A 31 -8.33 -6.73 26.60
N GLY A 32 -8.61 -8.02 26.36
CA GLY A 32 -7.69 -9.13 26.68
C GLY A 32 -6.49 -9.27 25.75
N PHE A 33 -6.42 -8.51 24.65
CA PHE A 33 -5.38 -8.63 23.63
C PHE A 33 -4.42 -7.42 23.67
N PRO A 34 -3.09 -7.65 23.75
CA PRO A 34 -2.12 -6.57 23.81
C PRO A 34 -1.92 -5.94 22.42
N CYS A 35 -1.83 -4.62 22.37
CA CYS A 35 -1.50 -3.87 21.18
C CYS A 35 -0.05 -4.17 20.74
N ARG A 36 0.17 -4.37 19.43
CA ARG A 36 1.50 -4.71 18.88
C ARG A 36 1.88 -3.91 17.65
N CYS A 37 1.36 -2.70 17.55
CA CYS A 37 1.72 -1.73 16.51
C CYS A 37 3.03 -1.02 16.84
N ASN A 38 3.79 -0.63 15.82
CA ASN A 38 5.10 -0.02 15.94
C ASN A 38 5.08 1.32 16.71
N ASN A 39 3.97 2.05 16.65
CA ASN A 39 3.71 3.29 17.41
C ASN A 39 3.07 3.05 18.80
N GLY A 40 2.82 1.80 19.20
CA GLY A 40 2.11 1.44 20.43
C GLY A 40 0.59 1.72 20.43
N GLN A 41 0.02 2.16 19.31
CA GLN A 41 -1.40 2.54 19.19
C GLN A 41 -2.10 1.72 18.11
N CYS A 42 -3.22 1.11 18.49
CA CYS A 42 -4.10 0.35 17.63
C CYS A 42 -5.54 0.81 17.82
N ASP A 43 -6.38 0.49 16.84
CA ASP A 43 -7.82 0.55 17.00
C ASP A 43 -8.30 -0.36 18.16
N PRO A 44 -9.13 0.13 19.11
CA PRO A 44 -9.47 -0.59 20.33
C PRO A 44 -10.45 -1.76 20.13
N GLU A 45 -11.10 -1.87 18.97
CA GLU A 45 -12.02 -2.98 18.68
C GLU A 45 -11.35 -4.11 17.90
N THR A 46 -10.55 -3.73 16.89
CA THR A 46 -9.95 -4.63 15.90
C THR A 46 -8.47 -4.91 16.15
N GLY A 47 -7.75 -4.04 16.88
CA GLY A 47 -6.31 -4.13 17.09
C GLY A 47 -5.47 -3.67 15.89
N SER A 48 -6.08 -3.10 14.86
CA SER A 48 -5.41 -2.68 13.62
C SER A 48 -4.46 -1.49 13.83
N CYS A 49 -3.34 -1.48 13.10
CA CYS A 49 -2.31 -0.44 13.16
C CYS A 49 -2.51 0.62 12.08
N ALA A 50 -2.51 1.91 12.44
CA ALA A 50 -2.75 3.00 11.50
C ALA A 50 -1.66 3.17 10.41
N ASP A 51 -0.44 2.69 10.67
CA ASP A 51 0.68 2.65 9.71
C ASP A 51 0.86 1.27 9.06
N SER A 52 0.01 0.30 9.41
CA SER A 52 0.13 -1.14 9.07
C SER A 52 1.45 -1.80 9.53
N ARG A 53 2.20 -1.22 10.48
CA ARG A 53 3.47 -1.78 10.95
C ARG A 53 3.35 -2.40 12.33
N CYS A 54 3.76 -3.66 12.41
CA CYS A 54 3.88 -4.38 13.66
C CYS A 54 5.20 -4.07 14.38
N LEU A 55 5.24 -4.34 15.69
CA LEU A 55 6.48 -4.35 16.46
C LEU A 55 7.46 -5.41 15.95
N LEU A 56 8.75 -5.11 16.09
CA LEU A 56 9.82 -6.08 15.88
C LEU A 56 9.73 -7.22 16.90
N GLY A 57 10.27 -8.38 16.51
CA GLY A 57 10.28 -9.59 17.30
C GLY A 57 11.47 -9.68 18.25
N SER A 58 11.35 -10.58 19.22
CA SER A 58 12.46 -11.09 20.03
C SER A 58 12.42 -12.63 20.02
N PRO A 59 13.56 -13.33 19.94
CA PRO A 59 14.91 -12.79 19.74
C PRO A 59 15.08 -12.19 18.33
N ARG A 60 16.24 -11.60 18.05
CA ARG A 60 16.65 -11.17 16.69
C ARG A 60 17.93 -11.90 16.26
N PRO A 61 17.82 -13.02 15.52
CA PRO A 61 18.99 -13.76 15.01
C PRO A 61 19.91 -12.89 14.13
N PRO A 62 21.25 -12.99 14.25
CA PRO A 62 22.17 -12.18 13.43
C PRO A 62 22.04 -12.39 11.92
N ASN A 63 21.64 -13.60 11.48
CA ASN A 63 21.50 -13.97 10.07
C ASN A 63 20.12 -13.61 9.49
N ASP A 64 19.11 -13.46 10.33
CA ASP A 64 17.75 -13.06 9.98
C ASP A 64 17.13 -12.32 11.18
N PRO A 65 17.31 -10.99 11.26
CA PRO A 65 16.81 -10.20 12.39
C PRO A 65 15.29 -10.06 12.44
N ASP A 66 14.56 -10.52 11.42
CA ASP A 66 13.13 -10.24 11.23
C ASP A 66 12.24 -11.50 11.25
N LEU A 67 12.84 -12.70 11.25
CA LEU A 67 12.22 -14.02 11.36
C LEU A 67 11.03 -14.13 12.34
N TYR A 68 11.14 -13.45 13.49
CA TYR A 68 10.19 -13.50 14.60
C TYR A 68 9.38 -12.22 14.80
N ASN A 69 9.43 -11.29 13.84
CA ASN A 69 8.61 -10.07 13.86
C ASN A 69 7.11 -10.40 13.94
N TRP A 70 6.40 -9.55 14.66
CA TRP A 70 4.95 -9.64 14.78
C TRP A 70 4.30 -9.38 13.42
N ARG A 71 3.23 -10.11 13.10
CA ARG A 71 2.59 -10.10 11.78
C ARG A 71 1.13 -10.56 11.82
N GLY A 72 0.50 -10.53 10.64
CA GLY A 72 -0.90 -10.88 10.43
C GLY A 72 -1.87 -9.86 11.03
N SER A 73 -3.16 -10.17 10.94
CA SER A 73 -4.25 -9.37 11.55
C SER A 73 -3.93 -8.91 12.97
N ALA A 74 -4.08 -7.61 13.23
CA ALA A 74 -3.81 -6.96 14.52
C ALA A 74 -2.41 -7.19 15.12
N CYS A 75 -1.43 -7.60 14.28
CA CYS A 75 -0.06 -7.92 14.68
C CYS A 75 0.03 -9.01 15.77
N GLN A 76 -0.93 -9.95 15.82
CA GLN A 76 -1.02 -10.95 16.90
C GLN A 76 -0.29 -12.27 16.64
N ILE A 77 0.32 -12.46 15.47
CA ILE A 77 1.15 -13.65 15.18
C ILE A 77 2.62 -13.30 15.41
N GLY A 78 3.32 -14.02 16.31
CA GLY A 78 4.73 -13.78 16.62
C GLY A 78 5.21 -14.65 17.79
N ASN A 79 6.35 -14.31 18.41
CA ASN A 79 6.84 -15.04 19.60
C ASN A 79 5.96 -14.76 20.82
N VAL A 80 4.97 -15.62 21.07
CA VAL A 80 4.03 -15.48 22.19
C VAL A 80 4.64 -15.88 23.54
N ALA A 81 5.80 -16.54 23.55
CA ALA A 81 6.54 -16.90 24.77
C ALA A 81 7.44 -15.77 25.31
N TYR A 82 7.83 -14.79 24.49
CA TYR A 82 8.75 -13.73 24.90
C TYR A 82 8.28 -12.99 26.17
N GLY A 83 9.15 -12.95 27.19
CA GLY A 83 8.90 -12.30 28.48
C GLY A 83 7.79 -12.92 29.33
N LYS A 84 7.31 -14.13 29.00
CA LYS A 84 6.26 -14.83 29.75
C LYS A 84 6.79 -15.48 31.04
N HIS A 85 5.86 -15.90 31.89
CA HIS A 85 6.20 -16.72 33.05
C HIS A 85 6.60 -18.13 32.61
N THR A 86 7.58 -18.72 33.29
CA THR A 86 8.18 -20.01 32.95
C THR A 86 8.58 -20.74 34.22
N ASP A 87 8.57 -22.08 34.18
CA ASP A 87 9.13 -22.92 35.25
C ASP A 87 9.92 -24.08 34.66
N GLN A 88 10.75 -24.73 35.48
CA GLN A 88 11.63 -25.82 35.07
C GLN A 88 11.95 -26.74 36.25
N ILE A 89 12.41 -27.96 35.98
CA ILE A 89 12.88 -28.84 37.05
C ILE A 89 14.28 -28.44 37.52
N GLY A 90 14.41 -28.08 38.80
CA GLY A 90 15.66 -27.62 39.41
C GLY A 90 16.23 -26.35 38.78
N ALA A 91 17.46 -25.98 39.11
CA ALA A 91 18.16 -24.87 38.45
C ALA A 91 19.67 -24.98 38.67
N TRP A 92 20.40 -25.50 37.69
CA TRP A 92 21.84 -25.67 37.83
C TRP A 92 22.51 -24.31 38.07
N LYS A 93 23.22 -24.20 39.20
CA LYS A 93 23.86 -22.95 39.68
C LYS A 93 22.91 -21.72 39.71
N GLY A 94 21.60 -21.92 39.78
CA GLY A 94 20.61 -20.84 39.77
C GLY A 94 20.27 -20.27 38.39
N MET A 95 20.61 -20.94 37.29
CA MET A 95 20.17 -20.60 35.92
C MET A 95 18.66 -20.80 35.77
N LYS A 96 17.90 -19.70 35.83
CA LYS A 96 16.43 -19.72 35.94
C LYS A 96 15.74 -19.95 34.59
N SER A 97 14.55 -20.53 34.67
CA SER A 97 13.62 -20.75 33.54
C SER A 97 13.41 -19.50 32.68
N ASN A 98 13.24 -18.33 33.31
CA ASN A 98 12.88 -17.08 32.60
C ASN A 98 13.92 -16.62 31.57
N ARG A 99 15.14 -17.19 31.61
CA ARG A 99 16.20 -16.94 30.64
C ARG A 99 15.88 -17.49 29.26
N GLY A 100 15.28 -18.67 29.19
CA GLY A 100 14.88 -19.29 27.94
C GLY A 100 13.76 -18.57 27.18
N VAL A 101 13.30 -17.38 27.60
CA VAL A 101 12.31 -16.56 26.89
C VAL A 101 12.60 -15.06 26.98
N ASP A 102 13.80 -14.65 27.38
CA ASP A 102 14.14 -13.23 27.56
C ASP A 102 14.73 -12.55 26.31
N GLY A 103 14.81 -13.27 25.18
CA GLY A 103 15.16 -12.76 23.86
C GLY A 103 16.66 -12.66 23.58
N HIS A 104 17.51 -13.03 24.55
CA HIS A 104 18.97 -12.95 24.42
C HIS A 104 19.54 -14.25 23.84
N LEU A 105 19.67 -14.29 22.51
CA LEU A 105 20.54 -15.27 21.88
C LEU A 105 21.97 -15.05 22.36
N ASP A 106 22.47 -16.05 23.12
CA ASP A 106 23.84 -16.17 23.61
C ASP A 106 24.84 -16.05 22.46
N THR A 107 25.32 -14.84 22.17
CA THR A 107 25.90 -14.52 20.86
C THR A 107 27.43 -14.48 20.84
N GLN A 108 28.10 -14.86 21.94
CA GLN A 108 29.56 -14.85 22.00
C GLN A 108 30.19 -16.02 22.77
N LEU A 109 31.33 -16.46 22.22
CA LEU A 109 32.38 -17.21 22.90
C LEU A 109 32.97 -16.37 24.06
N THR A 110 32.30 -16.32 25.21
CA THR A 110 32.71 -15.49 26.37
C THR A 110 33.97 -16.02 27.07
N THR A 111 35.11 -15.68 26.48
CA THR A 111 36.37 -15.31 27.16
C THR A 111 36.94 -16.32 28.16
N ARG A 112 36.83 -17.63 27.87
CA ARG A 112 37.61 -18.75 28.47
C ARG A 112 37.48 -18.97 29.99
N HIS A 113 36.73 -18.16 30.75
CA HIS A 113 36.74 -18.19 32.23
C HIS A 113 35.36 -18.22 32.89
N ASN A 114 34.26 -18.06 32.16
CA ASN A 114 32.91 -18.38 32.68
C ASN A 114 32.12 -19.16 31.61
N PRO A 115 32.22 -20.51 31.56
CA PRO A 115 31.66 -21.34 30.50
C PRO A 115 30.16 -21.62 30.69
N VAL A 116 29.42 -20.63 31.20
CA VAL A 116 28.02 -20.76 31.58
C VAL A 116 27.32 -19.45 31.23
N SER A 117 26.62 -19.43 30.11
CA SER A 117 25.89 -18.23 29.68
C SER A 117 24.72 -17.96 30.61
N GLU A 118 24.82 -16.86 31.37
CA GLU A 118 23.81 -16.40 32.34
C GLU A 118 22.44 -16.09 31.71
N TYR A 119 22.38 -16.11 30.37
CA TYR A 119 21.23 -15.89 29.49
C TYR A 119 20.49 -17.18 29.09
N CYS A 120 20.93 -18.35 29.55
CA CYS A 120 20.24 -19.62 29.27
C CYS A 120 19.53 -20.18 30.49
N ALA A 121 18.40 -20.86 30.28
CA ALA A 121 17.75 -21.71 31.27
C ALA A 121 18.47 -23.06 31.35
N HIS A 122 18.68 -23.59 32.56
CA HIS A 122 19.35 -24.89 32.75
C HIS A 122 18.62 -25.74 33.80
N PRO A 123 17.55 -26.46 33.40
CA PRO A 123 16.98 -27.51 34.22
C PRO A 123 18.04 -28.55 34.65
N GLU A 124 17.86 -29.02 35.88
CA GLU A 124 18.65 -30.04 36.58
C GLU A 124 17.66 -30.90 37.37
N ALA A 125 17.35 -32.07 36.82
CA ALA A 125 16.47 -33.04 37.47
C ALA A 125 17.25 -33.95 38.44
N GLU A 126 16.57 -34.59 39.38
CA GLU A 126 17.21 -35.60 40.22
C GLU A 126 17.60 -36.83 39.39
N ARG A 127 18.51 -37.67 39.92
CA ARG A 127 18.90 -38.92 39.26
C ARG A 127 17.67 -39.80 39.00
N ASN A 128 17.55 -40.30 37.78
CA ASN A 128 16.41 -41.05 37.21
C ASN A 128 15.17 -40.22 36.81
N GLN A 129 15.15 -38.91 37.08
CA GLN A 129 14.21 -37.98 36.45
C GLN A 129 14.77 -37.46 35.13
N LYS A 130 14.05 -36.55 34.45
CA LYS A 130 14.45 -35.98 33.15
C LYS A 130 14.19 -34.48 33.13
N ALA A 131 15.08 -33.72 32.52
CA ALA A 131 14.94 -32.27 32.43
C ALA A 131 13.66 -31.88 31.66
N TRP A 132 12.86 -31.03 32.28
CA TRP A 132 11.73 -30.35 31.66
C TRP A 132 11.74 -28.85 31.97
N PHE A 133 11.11 -28.10 31.07
CA PHE A 133 10.91 -26.66 31.13
C PHE A 133 9.55 -26.35 30.50
N TYR A 134 8.82 -25.34 30.99
CA TYR A 134 7.64 -24.83 30.32
C TYR A 134 7.54 -23.31 30.35
N VAL A 135 6.81 -22.76 29.38
CA VAL A 135 6.29 -21.39 29.37
C VAL A 135 4.77 -21.40 29.57
N ASP A 136 4.28 -20.55 30.47
CA ASP A 136 2.88 -20.23 30.65
C ASP A 136 2.55 -18.96 29.86
N LEU A 137 1.80 -19.12 28.76
CA LEU A 137 1.40 -18.02 27.90
C LEU A 137 0.33 -17.12 28.55
N GLY A 138 -0.19 -17.49 29.72
CA GLY A 138 -1.23 -16.82 30.52
C GLY A 138 -2.65 -17.12 30.04
N TRP A 139 -2.83 -17.27 28.73
CA TRP A 139 -4.09 -17.57 28.07
C TRP A 139 -3.93 -18.68 27.02
N MET A 140 -5.05 -19.19 26.52
CA MET A 140 -5.05 -20.14 25.39
C MET A 140 -4.49 -19.46 24.13
N HIS A 141 -3.59 -20.15 23.43
CA HIS A 141 -3.00 -19.73 22.16
C HIS A 141 -3.10 -20.86 21.13
N GLN A 142 -3.25 -20.49 19.87
CA GLN A 142 -2.96 -21.37 18.74
C GLN A 142 -1.45 -21.34 18.54
N ILE A 143 -0.80 -22.48 18.70
CA ILE A 143 0.61 -22.66 18.41
C ILE A 143 0.75 -23.08 16.94
N TYR A 144 1.86 -22.70 16.30
CA TYR A 144 2.19 -23.10 14.94
C TYR A 144 3.50 -23.90 14.91
N ASN A 145 4.57 -23.34 15.46
CA ASN A 145 5.86 -24.00 15.63
C ASN A 145 6.63 -23.46 16.83
N VAL A 146 7.66 -24.20 17.24
CA VAL A 146 8.51 -23.89 18.39
C VAL A 146 9.97 -24.04 18.00
N THR A 147 10.77 -22.99 18.20
CA THR A 147 12.23 -23.03 18.00
C THR A 147 12.92 -23.14 19.35
N THR A 148 13.78 -24.14 19.51
CA THR A 148 14.67 -24.27 20.68
C THR A 148 16.11 -23.97 20.27
N TYR A 149 16.75 -23.01 20.94
CA TYR A 149 18.16 -22.65 20.76
C TYR A 149 19.05 -23.35 21.79
N ASN A 150 20.17 -23.90 21.33
CA ASN A 150 21.17 -24.59 22.14
C ASN A 150 22.24 -23.63 22.67
N THR A 151 22.99 -24.07 23.69
CA THR A 151 24.15 -23.34 24.21
C THR A 151 25.35 -23.38 23.26
N PHE A 152 26.18 -22.35 23.34
CA PHE A 152 27.47 -22.27 22.65
C PHE A 152 28.60 -23.03 23.40
N ASP A 153 28.36 -23.53 24.63
CA ASP A 153 29.28 -24.51 25.24
C ASP A 153 29.23 -25.85 24.50
N VAL A 154 30.35 -26.22 23.87
CA VAL A 154 30.52 -27.48 23.13
C VAL A 154 30.37 -28.71 24.03
N HIS A 155 30.66 -28.62 25.33
CA HIS A 155 30.55 -29.75 26.25
C HIS A 155 29.10 -30.01 26.69
N GLY A 156 28.35 -28.93 26.96
CA GLY A 156 26.92 -28.96 27.25
C GLY A 156 26.02 -29.17 26.04
N SER A 157 26.42 -28.73 24.83
CA SER A 157 25.57 -28.73 23.64
C SER A 157 25.06 -30.11 23.23
N GLU A 158 25.84 -31.17 23.51
CA GLU A 158 25.42 -32.56 23.27
C GLU A 158 24.17 -32.98 24.06
N ARG A 159 23.74 -32.22 25.07
CA ARG A 159 22.51 -32.47 25.83
C ARG A 159 21.25 -32.04 25.07
N MET A 160 21.34 -31.24 24.01
CA MET A 160 20.21 -30.86 23.17
C MET A 160 19.93 -31.93 22.11
N GLN A 161 19.41 -33.07 22.57
CA GLN A 161 19.03 -34.24 21.76
C GLN A 161 17.82 -34.96 22.40
N GLU A 162 17.24 -35.94 21.71
CA GLU A 162 16.23 -36.87 22.23
C GLU A 162 15.14 -36.18 23.10
N PHE A 163 14.50 -35.14 22.58
CA PHE A 163 13.55 -34.31 23.31
C PHE A 163 12.21 -34.10 22.58
N ALA A 164 11.17 -33.77 23.34
CA ALA A 164 9.82 -33.55 22.86
C ALA A 164 9.30 -32.16 23.23
N ILE A 165 8.55 -31.56 22.31
CA ILE A 165 7.72 -30.38 22.57
C ILE A 165 6.29 -30.84 22.83
N GLY A 166 5.69 -30.34 23.90
CA GLY A 166 4.32 -30.63 24.29
C GLY A 166 3.51 -29.38 24.58
N VAL A 167 2.19 -29.46 24.39
CA VAL A 167 1.23 -28.38 24.61
C VAL A 167 0.15 -28.85 25.59
N GLY A 168 -0.25 -27.98 26.53
CA GLY A 168 -1.15 -28.34 27.62
C GLY A 168 -1.93 -27.17 28.21
N ASN A 169 -2.81 -27.50 29.17
CA ASN A 169 -3.72 -26.56 29.83
C ASN A 169 -3.50 -26.47 31.36
N THR A 170 -2.52 -27.20 31.88
CA THR A 170 -2.05 -27.21 33.27
C THR A 170 -0.54 -26.96 33.28
N SER A 171 0.06 -26.71 34.44
CA SER A 171 1.52 -26.67 34.61
C SER A 171 2.17 -28.08 34.66
N VAL A 172 1.41 -29.14 34.42
CA VAL A 172 1.82 -30.52 34.65
C VAL A 172 2.32 -31.12 33.34
N VAL A 173 3.64 -31.03 33.11
CA VAL A 173 4.29 -31.40 31.84
C VAL A 173 4.06 -32.86 31.41
N SER A 174 3.74 -33.79 32.33
CA SER A 174 3.35 -35.17 31.97
C SER A 174 2.04 -35.26 31.18
N ASP A 175 1.16 -34.27 31.36
CA ASP A 175 -0.19 -34.26 30.82
C ASP A 175 -0.24 -33.52 29.47
N HIS A 176 0.88 -32.92 29.06
CA HIS A 176 1.01 -32.18 27.82
C HIS A 176 1.02 -33.12 26.62
N ARG A 177 0.17 -32.81 25.64
CA ARG A 177 0.11 -33.51 24.37
C ARG A 177 1.36 -33.21 23.55
N GLN A 178 2.17 -34.23 23.28
CA GLN A 178 3.36 -34.08 22.42
C GLN A 178 2.94 -33.71 20.99
N CYS A 179 3.45 -32.59 20.50
CA CYS A 179 3.24 -32.12 19.13
C CYS A 179 4.46 -32.36 18.23
N GLY A 180 5.68 -32.22 18.78
CA GLY A 180 6.94 -32.33 18.05
C GLY A 180 7.99 -33.14 18.82
N TYR A 181 8.97 -33.66 18.09
CA TYR A 181 10.08 -34.46 18.63
C TYR A 181 11.35 -34.23 17.82
N HIS A 182 12.50 -34.20 18.48
CA HIS A 182 13.81 -34.19 17.85
C HIS A 182 14.71 -35.26 18.48
N GLY A 183 15.29 -36.14 17.67
CA GLY A 183 16.17 -37.22 18.12
C GLY A 183 17.64 -36.80 18.16
N ASP A 184 18.11 -36.22 17.06
CA ASP A 184 19.52 -35.91 16.81
C ASP A 184 20.11 -34.84 17.75
N ILE A 185 21.43 -34.66 17.71
CA ILE A 185 22.13 -33.63 18.47
C ILE A 185 22.06 -32.30 17.70
N VAL A 186 21.38 -31.30 18.29
CA VAL A 186 21.49 -29.91 17.84
C VAL A 186 22.92 -29.43 18.11
N ALA A 187 23.57 -28.83 17.11
CA ALA A 187 24.93 -28.33 17.23
C ALA A 187 25.08 -27.26 18.34
N SER A 188 26.31 -27.04 18.80
CA SER A 188 26.66 -25.88 19.66
C SER A 188 26.27 -24.58 18.95
N GLY A 189 25.54 -23.72 19.67
CA GLY A 189 24.93 -22.50 19.14
C GLY A 189 23.86 -22.68 18.05
N GLY A 190 23.51 -23.93 17.74
CA GLY A 190 22.47 -24.27 16.78
C GLY A 190 21.07 -24.10 17.36
N SER A 191 20.06 -24.30 16.49
CA SER A 191 18.67 -24.35 16.89
C SER A 191 17.91 -25.38 16.06
N VAL A 192 16.74 -25.79 16.53
CA VAL A 192 15.79 -26.58 15.76
C VAL A 192 14.38 -26.01 15.93
N THR A 193 13.71 -25.81 14.80
CA THR A 193 12.29 -25.45 14.73
C THR A 193 11.48 -26.71 14.49
N LEU A 194 10.46 -26.94 15.30
CA LEU A 194 9.53 -28.06 15.16
C LEU A 194 8.11 -27.54 14.98
N ASP A 195 7.41 -28.04 13.97
CA ASP A 195 5.99 -27.77 13.79
C ASP A 195 5.19 -28.34 14.97
N CYS A 196 4.25 -27.53 15.46
CA CYS A 196 3.46 -27.80 16.65
C CYS A 196 2.06 -27.16 16.54
N PRO A 197 1.20 -27.62 15.59
CA PRO A 197 -0.11 -27.05 15.32
C PRO A 197 -1.17 -27.48 16.36
N GLU A 198 -0.96 -27.09 17.62
CA GLU A 198 -1.82 -27.44 18.76
C GLU A 198 -2.38 -26.20 19.47
N VAL A 199 -3.41 -26.38 20.30
CA VAL A 199 -4.06 -25.31 21.06
C VAL A 199 -3.89 -25.55 22.56
N GLY A 200 -3.28 -24.60 23.27
CA GLY A 200 -3.03 -24.72 24.71
C GLY A 200 -2.62 -23.41 25.37
N ARG A 201 -2.45 -23.42 26.69
CA ARG A 201 -1.92 -22.30 27.48
C ARG A 201 -0.44 -22.48 27.84
N PHE A 202 -0.02 -23.72 28.04
CA PHE A 202 1.34 -24.07 28.42
C PHE A 202 2.03 -24.77 27.25
N VAL A 203 3.30 -24.41 27.01
CA VAL A 203 4.16 -25.07 26.00
C VAL A 203 5.44 -25.50 26.69
N SER A 204 5.83 -26.77 26.52
CA SER A 204 6.91 -27.39 27.31
C SER A 204 7.95 -28.10 26.46
N PHE A 205 9.20 -27.97 26.86
CA PHE A 205 10.32 -28.82 26.47
C PHE A 205 10.45 -29.98 27.48
N SER A 206 10.65 -31.20 26.99
CA SER A 206 10.93 -32.35 27.87
C SER A 206 11.93 -33.33 27.25
N ARG A 207 12.98 -33.66 27.99
CA ARG A 207 13.98 -34.67 27.61
C ARG A 207 13.37 -36.06 27.67
N ARG A 208 13.63 -36.89 26.67
CA ARG A 208 13.15 -38.28 26.58
C ARG A 208 14.27 -39.28 26.86
N ARG A 209 15.45 -39.14 26.23
CA ARG A 209 16.64 -40.01 26.41
C ARG A 209 17.95 -39.24 26.10
N GLY A 210 18.98 -39.91 25.56
CA GLY A 210 20.27 -39.34 25.19
C GLY A 210 21.30 -39.33 26.32
N LYS A 211 22.44 -38.67 26.09
CA LYS A 211 23.45 -38.34 27.12
C LYS A 211 22.84 -37.41 28.16
N GLU A 212 23.02 -37.69 29.45
CA GLU A 212 22.60 -36.81 30.57
C GLU A 212 21.14 -36.30 30.47
N PRO A 213 20.13 -37.19 30.42
CA PRO A 213 18.71 -36.82 30.25
C PRO A 213 18.13 -36.00 31.41
N GLU A 214 18.77 -35.99 32.58
CA GLU A 214 18.44 -35.15 33.72
C GLU A 214 18.80 -33.66 33.50
N PHE A 215 19.60 -33.34 32.48
CA PHE A 215 20.02 -31.98 32.13
C PHE A 215 19.57 -31.55 30.72
N ALA A 216 19.37 -30.25 30.56
CA ALA A 216 19.33 -29.55 29.28
C ALA A 216 19.71 -28.08 29.48
N THR A 217 20.20 -27.41 28.42
CA THR A 217 20.52 -25.97 28.44
C THR A 217 19.78 -25.30 27.29
N ILE A 218 18.76 -24.50 27.62
CA ILE A 218 17.85 -23.86 26.66
C ILE A 218 18.17 -22.37 26.66
N CYS A 219 18.78 -21.87 25.58
CA CYS A 219 19.22 -20.47 25.52
C CYS A 219 18.15 -19.52 24.97
N GLU A 220 17.18 -20.03 24.21
CA GLU A 220 15.94 -19.32 23.87
C GLU A 220 14.91 -20.36 23.39
N PHE A 221 13.63 -20.13 23.71
CA PHE A 221 12.50 -21.02 23.47
C PHE A 221 11.37 -20.23 22.81
N VAL A 222 11.51 -20.02 21.51
CA VAL A 222 10.60 -19.21 20.71
C VAL A 222 9.34 -20.02 20.43
N VAL A 223 8.18 -19.50 20.80
CA VAL A 223 6.88 -20.13 20.50
C VAL A 223 6.13 -19.23 19.54
N ILE A 224 6.03 -19.64 18.27
CA ILE A 224 5.28 -18.87 17.26
C ILE A 224 3.82 -19.30 17.28
N GLY A 225 2.95 -18.32 17.54
CA GLY A 225 1.51 -18.55 17.71
C GLY A 225 0.72 -17.25 17.71
N ARG A 226 -0.57 -17.35 18.03
CA ARG A 226 -1.47 -16.21 18.31
C ARG A 226 -2.45 -16.54 19.45
N PRO A 227 -3.06 -15.55 20.13
CA PRO A 227 -4.15 -15.79 21.08
C PRO A 227 -5.30 -16.59 20.45
N PHE A 228 -5.87 -17.57 21.17
CA PHE A 228 -6.89 -18.47 20.65
C PHE A 228 -8.31 -17.99 20.95
N THR A 229 -9.05 -17.63 19.90
CA THR A 229 -10.49 -17.34 19.97
C THR A 229 -11.30 -18.62 19.72
N ARG A 230 -12.20 -18.96 20.66
CA ARG A 230 -13.05 -20.18 20.56
C ARG A 230 -14.05 -20.16 19.40
N ARG A 231 -14.36 -18.99 18.84
CA ARG A 231 -15.16 -18.88 17.62
C ARG A 231 -14.23 -18.92 16.42
N ALA A 232 -14.45 -19.88 15.53
CA ALA A 232 -14.00 -19.76 14.15
C ALA A 232 -14.77 -18.61 13.49
N CYS A 233 -14.13 -17.94 12.53
CA CYS A 233 -14.78 -16.86 11.79
C CYS A 233 -15.70 -17.42 10.71
N GLU A 234 -16.79 -16.70 10.46
CA GLU A 234 -17.66 -16.94 9.33
C GLU A 234 -16.91 -16.64 8.01
N GLU A 235 -17.34 -17.27 6.92
CA GLU A 235 -16.71 -17.08 5.61
C GLU A 235 -16.78 -15.59 5.21
N GLY A 236 -15.65 -15.04 4.77
CA GLY A 236 -15.50 -13.60 4.55
C GLY A 236 -14.95 -12.80 5.73
N SER A 237 -14.67 -13.42 6.89
CA SER A 237 -14.07 -12.74 8.05
C SER A 237 -12.86 -13.47 8.67
N PHE A 238 -11.97 -12.73 9.34
CA PHE A 238 -10.70 -13.24 9.88
C PHE A 238 -10.20 -12.48 11.12
N GLY A 239 -9.14 -13.00 11.74
CA GLY A 239 -8.39 -12.33 12.81
C GLY A 239 -8.94 -12.62 14.21
N VAL A 240 -8.58 -11.78 15.17
CA VAL A 240 -9.11 -11.86 16.54
C VAL A 240 -10.53 -11.32 16.56
N ASN A 241 -11.45 -12.04 17.21
CA ASN A 241 -12.89 -11.75 17.25
C ASN A 241 -13.56 -11.55 15.87
N CYS A 242 -12.90 -11.97 14.78
CA CYS A 242 -13.42 -11.95 13.42
C CYS A 242 -13.77 -10.56 12.89
N THR A 243 -13.03 -9.53 13.33
CA THR A 243 -13.24 -8.13 12.93
C THR A 243 -12.54 -7.74 11.62
N GLY A 244 -11.65 -8.58 11.08
CA GLY A 244 -11.11 -8.40 9.74
C GLY A 244 -12.07 -8.98 8.69
N HIS A 245 -12.19 -8.34 7.53
CA HIS A 245 -13.08 -8.79 6.44
C HIS A 245 -12.29 -9.02 5.14
N CYS A 246 -12.57 -10.11 4.45
CA CYS A 246 -11.88 -10.55 3.22
C CYS A 246 -12.29 -9.72 1.97
N THR A 247 -12.19 -8.39 2.02
CA THR A 247 -12.78 -7.48 1.02
C THR A 247 -12.21 -7.69 -0.38
N GLY A 248 -10.88 -7.62 -0.56
CA GLY A 248 -10.25 -7.74 -1.88
C GLY A 248 -9.84 -9.16 -2.30
N CYS A 249 -10.05 -10.18 -1.45
CA CYS A 249 -9.75 -11.57 -1.78
C CYS A 249 -10.77 -12.15 -2.78
N LYS A 250 -10.32 -13.03 -3.67
CA LYS A 250 -11.19 -13.70 -4.65
C LYS A 250 -12.36 -14.42 -3.96
N ASP A 251 -13.56 -14.25 -4.52
CA ASP A 251 -14.84 -14.78 -3.99
C ASP A 251 -15.12 -14.39 -2.52
N HIS A 252 -14.45 -13.33 -2.02
CA HIS A 252 -14.36 -12.92 -0.62
C HIS A 252 -13.88 -14.02 0.34
N LYS A 253 -13.09 -14.99 -0.15
CA LYS A 253 -12.55 -16.10 0.65
C LYS A 253 -11.12 -15.81 1.09
N CYS A 254 -10.88 -15.87 2.40
CA CYS A 254 -9.54 -15.71 2.96
C CYS A 254 -9.32 -16.57 4.20
N SER A 255 -8.06 -16.73 4.56
CA SER A 255 -7.64 -17.42 5.78
C SER A 255 -8.22 -16.72 7.01
N ALA A 256 -9.15 -17.40 7.71
CA ALA A 256 -9.74 -16.93 8.97
C ALA A 256 -8.69 -16.70 10.09
N VAL A 257 -7.45 -17.15 9.89
CA VAL A 257 -6.32 -17.00 10.82
C VAL A 257 -5.72 -15.59 10.77
N ASP A 258 -5.42 -15.10 9.56
CA ASP A 258 -4.55 -13.95 9.32
C ASP A 258 -5.05 -12.99 8.23
N GLY A 259 -6.03 -13.40 7.41
CA GLY A 259 -6.59 -12.63 6.30
C GLY A 259 -5.98 -12.94 4.93
N ARG A 260 -5.01 -13.85 4.84
CA ARG A 260 -4.29 -14.13 3.59
C ARG A 260 -5.23 -14.76 2.53
N CYS A 261 -5.18 -14.27 1.29
CA CYS A 261 -6.04 -14.74 0.20
C CYS A 261 -5.40 -15.91 -0.57
N SER A 262 -5.83 -17.15 -0.32
CA SER A 262 -5.24 -18.35 -0.95
C SER A 262 -5.39 -18.39 -2.47
N ASP A 263 -6.56 -18.00 -2.98
CA ASP A 263 -6.89 -18.01 -4.41
C ASP A 263 -6.56 -16.66 -5.12
N GLY A 264 -5.77 -15.81 -4.46
CA GLY A 264 -5.39 -14.49 -4.92
C GLY A 264 -6.46 -13.42 -4.74
N CYS A 265 -6.25 -12.28 -5.40
CA CYS A 265 -7.12 -11.11 -5.32
C CYS A 265 -8.24 -11.12 -6.34
N GLN A 266 -9.29 -10.34 -6.08
CA GLN A 266 -10.21 -9.87 -7.11
C GLN A 266 -9.48 -8.95 -8.10
N LEU A 267 -10.16 -8.57 -9.18
CA LEU A 267 -9.72 -7.41 -9.97
C LEU A 267 -9.59 -6.19 -9.03
N TRP A 268 -8.72 -5.25 -9.41
CA TRP A 268 -8.44 -4.02 -8.67
C TRP A 268 -7.69 -4.16 -7.34
N PHE A 269 -7.45 -5.37 -6.82
CA PHE A 269 -6.70 -5.53 -5.56
C PHE A 269 -5.34 -6.24 -5.74
N ARG A 270 -4.34 -5.87 -4.91
CA ARG A 270 -2.99 -6.45 -4.87
C ARG A 270 -2.46 -6.59 -3.43
N GLY A 271 -1.29 -7.21 -3.30
CA GLY A 271 -0.68 -7.55 -2.02
C GLY A 271 -1.18 -8.88 -1.45
N GLU A 272 -0.53 -9.35 -0.39
CA GLU A 272 -0.73 -10.69 0.20
C GLU A 272 -2.11 -10.90 0.85
N PHE A 273 -2.70 -9.81 1.33
CA PHE A 273 -4.03 -9.71 1.96
C PHE A 273 -5.06 -9.06 1.02
N CYS A 274 -4.66 -8.71 -0.21
CA CYS A 274 -5.47 -8.00 -1.20
C CYS A 274 -6.13 -6.72 -0.67
N THR A 275 -5.43 -5.99 0.22
CA THR A 275 -5.88 -4.73 0.83
C THR A 275 -5.38 -3.48 0.10
N GLU A 276 -4.43 -3.60 -0.83
CA GLU A 276 -3.99 -2.50 -1.69
C GLU A 276 -4.87 -2.44 -2.94
N GLU A 277 -5.42 -1.28 -3.29
CA GLU A 277 -5.99 -1.07 -4.62
C GLU A 277 -4.91 -0.89 -5.69
N ARG A 278 -5.24 -1.28 -6.93
CA ARG A 278 -4.42 -1.13 -8.13
C ARG A 278 -4.79 0.15 -8.87
N ASP A 279 -4.49 1.29 -8.27
CA ASP A 279 -4.57 2.56 -8.97
C ASP A 279 -3.46 2.65 -10.03
N PRO A 280 -3.79 3.07 -11.27
CA PRO A 280 -2.79 3.19 -12.34
C PRO A 280 -1.83 4.32 -12.00
N THR A 281 -0.55 4.01 -11.83
CA THR A 281 0.37 4.94 -11.19
C THR A 281 0.85 6.02 -12.15
N LEU A 282 0.93 7.25 -11.65
CA LEU A 282 1.64 8.35 -12.32
C LEU A 282 3.19 8.20 -12.19
N ARG A 283 3.68 7.10 -11.59
CA ARG A 283 5.09 6.86 -11.23
C ARG A 283 5.88 6.17 -12.35
N GLY A 284 5.62 6.60 -13.57
CA GLY A 284 6.27 6.09 -14.79
C GLY A 284 6.05 7.03 -15.95
N LEU A 285 4.87 7.68 -15.99
CA LEU A 285 4.54 8.74 -16.94
C LEU A 285 5.65 9.81 -17.00
N SER A 286 6.37 9.79 -18.11
CA SER A 286 7.27 10.83 -18.57
C SER A 286 6.74 11.32 -19.92
N PRO A 287 5.67 12.14 -19.94
CA PRO A 287 5.15 12.64 -21.20
C PRO A 287 6.11 13.65 -21.82
N SER A 288 5.96 13.89 -23.12
CA SER A 288 6.68 14.91 -23.88
C SER A 288 5.82 15.38 -25.05
N ALA A 289 6.05 16.61 -25.54
CA ALA A 289 5.33 17.16 -26.67
C ALA A 289 6.31 17.68 -27.73
N ASN A 290 6.21 17.14 -28.94
CA ASN A 290 7.12 17.39 -30.06
C ASN A 290 6.33 17.98 -31.24
N HIS A 291 6.74 19.15 -31.75
CA HIS A 291 6.09 19.78 -32.91
C HIS A 291 6.45 19.08 -34.22
N ILE A 292 5.44 18.72 -35.02
CA ILE A 292 5.63 18.35 -36.44
C ILE A 292 5.60 19.61 -37.29
N ASN A 293 4.61 20.49 -37.07
CA ASN A 293 4.41 21.71 -37.85
C ASN A 293 3.73 22.80 -36.98
N GLY A 294 3.21 23.86 -37.60
CA GLY A 294 2.59 25.00 -36.89
C GLY A 294 1.24 24.72 -36.20
N SER A 295 0.52 23.66 -36.58
CA SER A 295 -0.79 23.26 -36.03
C SER A 295 -0.86 21.78 -35.63
N THR A 296 0.26 21.05 -35.64
CA THR A 296 0.33 19.62 -35.31
C THR A 296 1.45 19.32 -34.31
N ILE A 297 1.08 18.63 -33.22
CA ILE A 297 1.96 18.18 -32.13
C ILE A 297 1.82 16.66 -31.96
N VAL A 298 2.92 15.97 -31.69
CA VAL A 298 2.92 14.61 -31.13
C VAL A 298 3.09 14.70 -29.62
N ILE A 299 2.19 14.06 -28.87
CA ILE A 299 2.36 13.79 -27.45
C ILE A 299 2.84 12.35 -27.30
N GLU A 300 3.97 12.13 -26.63
CA GLU A 300 4.56 10.80 -26.40
C GLU A 300 4.70 10.56 -24.90
N TRP A 301 4.32 9.38 -24.40
CA TRP A 301 4.43 9.04 -22.97
C TRP A 301 4.73 7.57 -22.72
N THR A 302 5.54 7.31 -21.70
CA THR A 302 5.76 5.98 -21.14
C THR A 302 4.51 5.45 -20.44
N GLN A 303 4.15 4.18 -20.67
CA GLN A 303 3.04 3.50 -20.00
C GLN A 303 3.48 2.87 -18.67
N ASP A 304 2.54 2.70 -17.73
CA ASP A 304 2.80 2.04 -16.44
C ASP A 304 3.04 0.53 -16.63
N GLN A 305 4.20 0.06 -16.20
CA GLN A 305 4.64 -1.34 -16.33
C GLN A 305 4.31 -2.20 -15.08
N GLU A 306 3.77 -1.62 -13.99
CA GLU A 306 3.23 -2.39 -12.86
C GLU A 306 1.85 -3.02 -13.19
N ILE A 307 1.19 -2.56 -14.27
CA ILE A 307 -0.09 -3.11 -14.75
C ILE A 307 0.14 -4.52 -15.34
N PRO A 308 -0.41 -5.59 -14.75
CA PRO A 308 -0.23 -6.94 -15.29
C PRO A 308 -0.91 -7.10 -16.65
N ALA A 309 -0.28 -7.82 -17.56
CA ALA A 309 -0.80 -8.00 -18.92
C ALA A 309 -2.23 -8.56 -18.96
N GLY A 310 -2.61 -9.45 -18.03
CA GLY A 310 -3.98 -9.98 -17.92
C GLY A 310 -5.05 -8.99 -17.44
N LEU A 311 -4.67 -7.80 -16.97
CA LEU A 311 -5.58 -6.70 -16.62
C LEU A 311 -5.57 -5.56 -17.65
N SER A 312 -4.64 -5.57 -18.61
CA SER A 312 -4.37 -4.46 -19.54
C SER A 312 -5.61 -3.92 -20.25
N GLN A 313 -6.51 -4.81 -20.69
CA GLN A 313 -7.77 -4.47 -21.36
C GLN A 313 -8.71 -3.56 -20.56
N TYR A 314 -8.54 -3.46 -19.23
CA TYR A 314 -9.34 -2.61 -18.35
C TYR A 314 -8.64 -1.29 -17.98
N TYR A 315 -7.44 -1.02 -18.50
CA TYR A 315 -6.69 0.23 -18.26
C TYR A 315 -6.48 1.00 -19.56
N GLY A 316 -6.18 2.29 -19.45
CA GLY A 316 -5.76 3.10 -20.58
C GLY A 316 -5.46 4.54 -20.20
N TYR A 317 -5.32 5.38 -21.21
CA TYR A 317 -4.95 6.78 -21.09
C TYR A 317 -5.87 7.63 -21.96
N THR A 318 -6.35 8.76 -21.43
CA THR A 318 -7.02 9.81 -22.21
C THR A 318 -6.13 11.03 -22.27
N LEU A 319 -5.92 11.55 -23.47
CA LEU A 319 -5.30 12.86 -23.65
C LEU A 319 -6.37 13.92 -23.44
N THR A 320 -6.20 14.78 -22.44
CA THR A 320 -7.01 16.00 -22.26
C THR A 320 -6.11 17.22 -22.40
N TYR A 321 -6.68 18.34 -22.84
CA TYR A 321 -5.94 19.59 -22.96
C TYR A 321 -6.85 20.81 -22.73
N THR A 322 -6.27 21.90 -22.26
CA THR A 322 -6.94 23.20 -22.09
C THR A 322 -6.31 24.22 -23.03
N ASP A 323 -7.12 25.14 -23.55
CA ASP A 323 -6.66 26.36 -24.22
C ASP A 323 -6.73 27.59 -23.27
N GLU A 324 -6.55 28.80 -23.81
CA GLU A 324 -6.57 30.05 -23.05
C GLU A 324 -7.90 30.36 -22.33
N SER A 325 -9.00 29.68 -22.67
CA SER A 325 -10.27 29.78 -21.92
C SER A 325 -10.27 29.02 -20.59
N GLY A 326 -9.41 28.00 -20.48
CA GLY A 326 -9.41 27.03 -19.38
C GLY A 326 -10.42 25.88 -19.52
N ASP A 327 -11.24 25.84 -20.58
CA ASP A 327 -12.15 24.71 -20.82
C ASP A 327 -11.37 23.43 -21.15
N VAL A 328 -11.76 22.30 -20.52
CA VAL A 328 -11.10 21.00 -20.68
C VAL A 328 -11.62 20.27 -21.91
N ILE A 329 -10.80 20.25 -22.96
CA ILE A 329 -11.07 19.53 -24.21
C ILE A 329 -10.64 18.07 -24.01
N PHE A 330 -11.59 17.14 -24.19
CA PHE A 330 -11.33 15.71 -24.18
C PHE A 330 -10.88 15.25 -25.56
N GLY A 331 -9.59 14.94 -25.68
CA GLY A 331 -9.00 14.31 -26.85
C GLY A 331 -9.22 12.79 -26.88
N PRO A 332 -8.48 12.08 -27.74
CA PRO A 332 -8.62 10.63 -27.90
C PRO A 332 -8.17 9.85 -26.66
N SER A 333 -8.68 8.63 -26.56
CA SER A 333 -8.34 7.67 -25.50
C SER A 333 -7.77 6.40 -26.12
N VAL A 334 -6.71 5.87 -25.52
CA VAL A 334 -6.00 4.67 -25.99
C VAL A 334 -5.94 3.66 -24.85
N ALA A 335 -6.26 2.39 -25.14
CA ALA A 335 -6.14 1.30 -24.19
C ALA A 335 -4.66 1.06 -23.82
N HIS A 336 -4.42 0.62 -22.59
CA HIS A 336 -3.08 0.26 -22.14
C HIS A 336 -2.60 -1.01 -22.86
N ASN A 337 -1.36 -1.00 -23.34
CA ASN A 337 -0.75 -2.15 -24.00
C ASN A 337 0.59 -2.53 -23.32
N PRO A 338 0.67 -3.70 -22.66
CA PRO A 338 1.84 -4.14 -21.89
C PRO A 338 3.00 -4.65 -22.78
N GLN A 339 2.87 -4.53 -24.11
CA GLN A 339 3.93 -4.83 -25.08
C GLN A 339 4.52 -3.55 -25.69
N ILE A 340 4.09 -2.37 -25.22
CA ILE A 340 4.51 -1.06 -25.72
C ILE A 340 4.98 -0.23 -24.52
N GLU A 341 6.27 0.08 -24.44
CA GLU A 341 6.80 0.92 -23.37
C GLU A 341 6.35 2.38 -23.52
N THR A 342 6.48 2.94 -24.72
CA THR A 342 6.10 4.34 -25.04
C THR A 342 4.94 4.36 -26.03
N GLN A 343 3.85 5.04 -25.65
CA GLN A 343 2.70 5.33 -26.49
C GLN A 343 2.83 6.73 -27.09
N SER A 344 2.24 6.97 -28.27
CA SER A 344 2.19 8.30 -28.87
C SER A 344 0.82 8.64 -29.47
N GLN A 345 0.50 9.93 -29.49
CA GLN A 345 -0.75 10.47 -30.01
C GLN A 345 -0.49 11.77 -30.76
N ILE A 346 -1.02 11.89 -31.98
CA ILE A 346 -0.98 13.13 -32.76
C ILE A 346 -2.21 13.98 -32.42
N VAL A 347 -2.00 15.28 -32.22
CA VAL A 347 -3.05 16.31 -32.15
C VAL A 347 -2.82 17.28 -33.31
N SER A 348 -3.88 17.51 -34.09
CA SER A 348 -3.89 18.40 -35.27
C SER A 348 -4.81 19.60 -35.04
N ASP A 349 -4.85 20.51 -36.02
CA ASP A 349 -5.78 21.64 -36.09
C ASP A 349 -5.70 22.62 -34.90
N LEU A 350 -4.56 22.61 -34.19
CA LEU A 350 -4.22 23.54 -33.12
C LEU A 350 -3.99 24.95 -33.68
N LEU A 351 -4.49 25.98 -33.00
CA LEU A 351 -4.37 27.37 -33.43
C LEU A 351 -2.98 27.92 -33.05
N PRO A 352 -2.11 28.35 -34.00
CA PRO A 352 -0.70 28.65 -33.73
C PRO A 352 -0.39 29.82 -32.77
N CYS A 353 -1.43 30.53 -32.31
CA CYS A 353 -1.34 31.69 -31.44
C CYS A 353 -1.65 31.39 -29.97
N PHE A 354 -2.35 30.28 -29.67
CA PHE A 354 -2.85 29.95 -28.34
C PHE A 354 -1.82 29.15 -27.53
N GLU A 355 -1.80 29.34 -26.21
CA GLU A 355 -1.11 28.42 -25.30
C GLU A 355 -2.01 27.21 -25.00
N TYR A 356 -1.43 26.01 -25.06
CA TYR A 356 -2.10 24.75 -24.75
C TYR A 356 -1.37 23.98 -23.64
N HIS A 357 -2.09 23.51 -22.63
CA HIS A 357 -1.56 22.61 -21.60
C HIS A 357 -2.14 21.21 -21.83
N PHE A 358 -1.26 20.21 -21.91
CA PHE A 358 -1.62 18.82 -22.22
C PHE A 358 -1.48 17.95 -20.98
N TYR A 359 -2.44 17.05 -20.78
CA TYR A 359 -2.53 16.15 -19.63
C TYR A 359 -2.77 14.72 -20.12
N ILE A 360 -1.96 13.78 -19.64
CA ILE A 360 -2.24 12.35 -19.81
C ILE A 360 -2.96 11.90 -18.55
N GLN A 361 -4.25 11.57 -18.67
CA GLN A 361 -5.08 11.04 -17.58
C GLN A 361 -5.19 9.52 -17.72
N PRO A 362 -4.54 8.73 -16.84
CA PRO A 362 -4.81 7.30 -16.77
C PRO A 362 -6.26 7.04 -16.35
N TYR A 363 -6.83 5.95 -16.84
CA TYR A 363 -8.13 5.46 -16.39
C TYR A 363 -8.12 3.95 -16.14
N ARG A 364 -9.00 3.53 -15.25
CA ARG A 364 -9.44 2.14 -15.06
C ARG A 364 -10.93 2.00 -15.42
N LEU A 365 -11.31 0.92 -16.11
CA LEU A 365 -12.70 0.60 -16.45
C LEU A 365 -13.36 -0.17 -15.31
N VAL A 366 -14.26 0.47 -14.58
CA VAL A 366 -15.05 -0.16 -13.51
C VAL A 366 -16.50 -0.19 -13.98
N ASP A 367 -17.06 -1.40 -14.14
CA ASP A 367 -18.40 -1.65 -14.70
C ASP A 367 -18.61 -0.93 -16.05
N ASP A 368 -17.62 -1.08 -16.95
CA ASP A 368 -17.47 -0.39 -18.24
C ASP A 368 -17.39 1.15 -18.19
N VAL A 369 -17.45 1.76 -17.00
CA VAL A 369 -17.27 3.20 -16.78
C VAL A 369 -15.81 3.54 -16.51
N ARG A 370 -15.26 4.51 -17.25
CA ARG A 370 -13.91 5.03 -16.98
C ARG A 370 -13.88 5.79 -15.66
N LYS A 371 -13.03 5.34 -14.73
CA LYS A 371 -12.61 6.06 -13.53
C LYS A 371 -11.22 6.60 -13.78
N TYR A 372 -11.07 7.93 -13.72
CA TYR A 372 -9.80 8.63 -13.85
C TYR A 372 -9.19 8.86 -12.46
N ASP A 373 -7.86 8.86 -12.38
CA ASP A 373 -7.15 9.44 -11.24
C ASP A 373 -7.10 10.98 -11.39
N LEU A 374 -7.30 11.69 -10.28
CA LEU A 374 -7.41 13.15 -10.24
C LEU A 374 -6.06 13.86 -10.07
N GLU A 375 -4.99 13.17 -9.65
CA GLU A 375 -3.66 13.77 -9.44
C GLU A 375 -2.81 13.94 -10.73
N ALA A 376 -3.44 13.88 -11.91
CA ALA A 376 -2.77 13.78 -13.21
C ALA A 376 -1.71 14.88 -13.47
N ARG A 377 -0.53 14.46 -13.96
CA ARG A 377 0.59 15.35 -14.25
C ARG A 377 0.36 16.17 -15.54
N ALA A 378 0.47 17.48 -15.42
CA ALA A 378 0.42 18.42 -16.53
C ALA A 378 1.75 18.52 -17.29
N ILE A 379 1.68 18.80 -18.60
CA ILE A 379 2.76 19.42 -19.36
C ILE A 379 2.23 20.69 -20.04
N ALA A 380 2.69 21.84 -19.56
CA ALA A 380 2.53 23.11 -20.25
C ALA A 380 3.59 23.21 -21.36
N LEU A 381 3.16 23.24 -22.64
CA LEU A 381 4.08 23.43 -23.76
C LEU A 381 3.45 24.20 -24.93
N MET A 382 3.63 25.52 -24.92
CA MET A 382 4.05 26.24 -26.14
C MET A 382 4.67 27.60 -25.82
N GLU A 383 5.99 27.75 -26.02
CA GLU A 383 6.56 29.08 -26.33
C GLU A 383 6.24 29.41 -27.80
N SER A 384 5.15 30.15 -28.04
CA SER A 384 4.83 30.58 -29.40
C SER A 384 5.90 31.55 -29.94
N LYS A 385 6.60 31.13 -31.01
CA LYS A 385 7.54 31.99 -31.75
C LYS A 385 6.86 33.23 -32.36
N ALA A 386 5.52 33.28 -32.34
CA ALA A 386 4.70 34.45 -32.63
C ALA A 386 5.14 35.72 -31.87
N ARG A 387 5.66 35.62 -30.64
CA ARG A 387 6.18 36.79 -29.90
C ARG A 387 7.31 37.54 -30.63
N LYS A 388 8.12 36.87 -31.47
CA LYS A 388 9.11 37.56 -32.33
C LYS A 388 8.46 38.29 -33.51
N TRP A 389 7.46 37.67 -34.16
CA TRP A 389 6.83 38.26 -35.34
C TRP A 389 5.80 39.34 -35.00
N LYS A 390 5.15 39.29 -33.83
CA LYS A 390 4.25 40.37 -33.37
C LYS A 390 5.01 41.68 -33.15
N LEU A 391 6.14 41.62 -32.45
CA LEU A 391 7.07 42.76 -32.31
C LEU A 391 7.60 43.28 -33.66
N ILE A 392 7.92 42.38 -34.61
CA ILE A 392 8.37 42.80 -35.95
C ILE A 392 7.24 43.44 -36.76
N ALA A 393 6.01 42.90 -36.71
CA ALA A 393 4.85 43.47 -37.39
C ALA A 393 4.48 44.86 -36.83
N GLU A 394 4.50 45.01 -35.49
CA GLU A 394 4.28 46.28 -34.80
C GLU A 394 5.39 47.30 -35.14
N LEU A 395 6.67 46.90 -35.15
CA LEU A 395 7.77 47.77 -35.62
C LEU A 395 7.62 48.17 -37.08
N VAL A 396 7.31 47.23 -37.98
CA VAL A 396 7.16 47.52 -39.42
C VAL A 396 5.99 48.46 -39.67
N ALA A 397 4.86 48.27 -38.97
CA ALA A 397 3.72 49.18 -39.04
C ALA A 397 4.06 50.59 -38.52
N CYS A 398 4.78 50.70 -37.39
CA CYS A 398 5.26 51.98 -36.88
C CYS A 398 6.25 52.67 -37.84
N ILE A 399 7.15 51.92 -38.47
CA ILE A 399 8.14 52.46 -39.42
C ILE A 399 7.48 52.89 -40.73
N SER A 400 6.54 52.09 -41.29
CA SER A 400 5.81 52.49 -42.49
C SER A 400 4.91 53.71 -42.25
N GLY A 401 4.22 53.76 -41.10
CA GLY A 401 3.43 54.92 -40.70
C GLY A 401 4.29 56.18 -40.53
N ALA A 402 5.45 56.06 -39.88
CA ALA A 402 6.38 57.18 -39.71
C ALA A 402 6.95 57.69 -41.05
N ILE A 403 7.26 56.80 -42.00
CA ILE A 403 7.77 57.18 -43.33
C ILE A 403 6.72 57.96 -44.13
N ILE A 404 5.45 57.55 -44.08
CA ILE A 404 4.35 58.28 -44.73
C ILE A 404 4.22 59.69 -44.14
N VAL A 405 4.18 59.81 -42.81
CA VAL A 405 4.07 61.12 -42.13
C VAL A 405 5.26 62.05 -42.44
N VAL A 406 6.47 61.54 -42.58
CA VAL A 406 7.65 62.36 -42.93
C VAL A 406 7.61 62.86 -44.39
N LEU A 407 7.00 62.11 -45.30
CA LEU A 407 6.81 62.53 -46.70
C LEU A 407 5.69 63.57 -46.87
N ASP A 408 4.60 63.46 -46.10
CA ASP A 408 3.56 64.51 -46.06
C ASP A 408 4.08 65.81 -45.43
N VAL A 409 4.77 65.74 -44.28
CA VAL A 409 5.27 66.93 -43.55
C VAL A 409 6.33 67.72 -44.34
N THR A 410 7.01 67.09 -45.31
CA THR A 410 7.98 67.77 -46.19
C THR A 410 7.39 68.28 -47.51
N SER A 411 6.19 67.83 -47.92
CA SER A 411 5.51 68.29 -49.14
C SER A 411 4.39 69.29 -48.86
N GLY A 412 3.63 69.13 -47.78
CA GLY A 412 2.50 69.98 -47.38
C GLY A 412 2.84 71.40 -46.91
N ARG A 413 4.07 71.90 -47.11
CA ARG A 413 4.54 73.22 -46.62
C ARG A 413 4.68 74.28 -47.70
N TRP A 414 4.16 74.03 -48.90
CA TRP A 414 4.25 74.92 -50.07
C TRP A 414 2.90 75.28 -50.71
N ILE A 415 1.79 74.78 -50.18
CA ILE A 415 0.45 74.95 -50.76
C ILE A 415 -0.50 75.60 -49.73
N ASP A 416 -1.25 76.58 -50.23
CA ASP A 416 -2.43 77.23 -49.64
C ASP A 416 -2.29 77.99 -48.30
N THR A 417 -1.49 79.05 -48.35
CA THR A 417 -1.78 80.31 -47.63
C THR A 417 -3.00 81.05 -48.25
N TYR A 418 -4.05 80.34 -48.66
CA TYR A 418 -5.18 80.89 -49.43
C TYR A 418 -6.55 80.33 -49.00
N THR A 419 -7.59 81.14 -49.20
CA THR A 419 -9.03 80.79 -49.08
C THR A 419 -9.51 80.21 -47.73
N HIS A 420 -9.35 80.97 -46.66
CA HIS A 420 -10.30 80.95 -45.55
C HIS A 420 -11.64 81.58 -46.00
N LYS A 421 -12.72 80.81 -46.21
CA LYS A 421 -14.13 81.29 -46.25
C LYS A 421 -15.17 80.16 -46.34
N THR A 422 -16.33 80.36 -45.70
CA THR A 422 -17.64 79.65 -45.89
C THR A 422 -17.59 78.12 -46.02
N ALA A 423 -17.93 77.29 -45.01
CA ALA A 423 -18.95 77.34 -43.95
C ALA A 423 -20.41 77.08 -44.41
N ASP A 424 -21.02 76.10 -43.72
CA ASP A 424 -22.45 75.84 -43.47
C ASP A 424 -23.41 75.32 -44.58
N SER A 425 -24.47 74.66 -44.08
CA SER A 425 -25.57 73.93 -44.75
C SER A 425 -25.20 72.66 -45.53
N ILE A 426 -25.80 71.46 -45.35
CA ILE A 426 -27.13 70.95 -44.90
C ILE A 426 -28.09 70.61 -46.07
N GLU A 427 -28.56 69.35 -46.02
CA GLU A 427 -29.73 68.73 -46.67
C GLU A 427 -29.84 68.53 -48.20
N GLU A 428 -30.10 67.25 -48.54
CA GLU A 428 -31.22 66.79 -49.38
C GLU A 428 -31.33 67.20 -50.86
N SER A 429 -31.02 66.25 -51.76
CA SER A 429 -32.09 65.47 -52.41
C SER A 429 -31.54 64.40 -53.38
N GLN A 430 -32.37 63.40 -53.69
CA GLN A 430 -32.10 62.37 -54.71
C GLN A 430 -32.77 62.74 -56.04
N ARG A 431 -32.08 62.52 -57.18
CA ARG A 431 -32.63 62.13 -58.49
C ARG A 431 -31.50 61.52 -59.34
N LEU A 432 -31.63 60.30 -59.89
CA LEU A 432 -32.17 59.96 -61.24
C LEU A 432 -31.51 60.82 -62.35
N GLU A 433 -30.98 60.32 -63.47
CA GLU A 433 -30.99 59.01 -64.19
C GLU A 433 -29.80 58.99 -65.22
N THR A 434 -29.40 57.97 -66.00
CA THR A 434 -29.82 56.58 -66.37
C THR A 434 -28.58 55.79 -66.90
N LEU A 435 -28.77 54.57 -67.49
CA LEU A 435 -27.87 53.83 -68.43
C LEU A 435 -26.68 53.01 -67.83
N GLU A 436 -26.31 51.82 -68.33
CA GLU A 436 -27.08 50.71 -68.95
C GLU A 436 -26.27 49.37 -68.93
N PHE A 437 -26.90 48.25 -69.34
CA PHE A 437 -26.42 46.84 -69.35
C PHE A 437 -25.49 46.50 -70.55
N PRO A 438 -24.90 45.28 -70.73
CA PRO A 438 -25.05 43.99 -70.02
C PRO A 438 -23.74 43.43 -69.37
N ASP A 439 -23.67 42.34 -68.58
CA ASP A 439 -24.42 41.07 -68.43
C ASP A 439 -23.94 39.90 -69.33
N GLU A 440 -24.25 38.65 -68.94
CA GLU A 440 -23.85 37.34 -69.54
C GLU A 440 -22.39 36.84 -69.33
N GLN A 441 -22.06 35.53 -69.18
CA GLN A 441 -22.80 34.26 -68.94
C GLN A 441 -21.83 33.24 -68.28
N ILE A 442 -22.35 32.17 -67.66
CA ILE A 442 -21.54 31.00 -67.25
C ILE A 442 -22.19 29.72 -67.80
N SER A 443 -21.49 29.03 -68.71
CA SER A 443 -21.91 27.75 -69.29
C SER A 443 -20.71 26.94 -69.79
N GLU A 444 -20.78 25.61 -69.64
CA GLU A 444 -20.06 24.60 -70.45
C GLU A 444 -18.50 24.55 -70.35
N GLU A 445 -17.81 23.40 -70.50
CA GLU A 445 -18.17 21.99 -70.33
C GLU A 445 -16.89 21.09 -70.24
N ASN A 446 -17.06 19.83 -69.81
CA ASN A 446 -16.33 18.61 -70.21
C ASN A 446 -14.80 18.35 -69.98
N SER A 447 -14.50 17.03 -69.91
CA SER A 447 -13.24 16.30 -70.26
C SER A 447 -11.93 16.62 -69.49
N ILE A 448 -11.38 15.79 -68.58
CA ILE A 448 -10.85 14.39 -68.71
C ILE A 448 -10.04 14.20 -70.02
N PRO A 449 -8.74 13.76 -70.02
CA PRO A 449 -8.18 12.70 -69.14
C PRO A 449 -6.71 12.87 -68.64
N GLN A 450 -6.28 11.83 -67.90
CA GLN A 450 -4.91 11.44 -67.47
C GLN A 450 -4.28 12.19 -66.29
#